data_AF-A0A318SK78-F1
#
_entry.id   AF-A0A318SK78-F1
#
_cell.length_a   1.000
_cell.length_b   1.000
_cell.length_c   1.000
_cell.angle_alpha   90.00
_cell.angle_beta   90.00
_cell.angle_gamma   90.00
#
_symmetry.space_group_name_H-M   'P 1'
#
loop_
_entity.id
_entity.type
_entity.pdbx_description
1 polymer ?
#
loop_
_entity_poly.entity_id
_entity_poly.type
_entity_poly.pdbx_seq_one_letter_code
_entity_poly.pdbx_strand_id
1 'polypeptide(L)' 'MKTVQLIETNGRREYAVVPIDLWERFADRAEDLEDKLLFDRARAADDGTRIPGDVRAAELSGNHPVKA' A
#
# COMPACT_ATOMS: atom_id res chain seq x y z
N MET A 1 -23.80 11.36 -19.12
CA MET A 1 -23.01 10.81 -18.00
C MET A 1 -22.46 9.47 -18.42
N LYS A 2 -21.14 9.26 -18.32
CA LYS A 2 -20.57 7.91 -18.44
C LYS A 2 -20.67 7.24 -17.08
N THR A 3 -21.18 6.02 -17.01
CA THR A 3 -21.34 5.25 -15.77
C THR A 3 -20.31 4.13 -15.72
N VAL A 4 -20.04 3.60 -14.53
CA VAL A 4 -19.25 2.37 -14.39
C VAL A 4 -19.99 1.22 -15.08
N GLN A 5 -19.28 0.46 -15.90
CA GLN A 5 -19.79 -0.78 -16.49
C GLN A 5 -19.17 -1.97 -15.76
N LEU A 6 -19.99 -2.92 -15.36
CA LEU A 6 -19.53 -4.17 -14.76
C LEU A 6 -19.50 -5.25 -15.85
N ILE A 7 -18.45 -6.08 -15.80
CA ILE A 7 -18.29 -7.25 -16.66
C ILE A 7 -18.42 -8.48 -15.76
N GLU A 8 -19.39 -9.33 -16.09
CA GLU A 8 -19.73 -10.51 -15.30
C GLU A 8 -19.35 -11.80 -16.03
N THR A 9 -18.76 -12.73 -15.28
CA THR A 9 -18.46 -14.10 -15.72
C THR A 9 -19.18 -15.07 -14.79
N ASN A 10 -20.01 -15.96 -15.33
CA ASN A 10 -20.79 -16.93 -14.55
C ASN A 10 -21.65 -16.29 -13.44
N GLY A 11 -22.22 -15.11 -13.70
CA GLY A 11 -23.06 -14.38 -12.74
C GLY A 11 -22.27 -13.70 -11.60
N ARG A 12 -20.94 -13.71 -11.65
CA ARG A 12 -20.07 -12.98 -10.72
C ARG A 12 -19.45 -11.77 -11.43
N ARG A 13 -19.49 -10.62 -10.76
CA ARG A 13 -18.76 -9.41 -11.18
C ARG A 13 -17.26 -9.65 -11.02
N GLU A 14 -16.53 -9.65 -12.13
CA GLU A 14 -15.08 -9.88 -12.12
C GLU A 14 -14.29 -8.63 -12.48
N TYR A 15 -14.82 -7.81 -13.39
CA TYR A 15 -14.14 -6.60 -13.85
C TYR A 15 -15.10 -5.42 -13.91
N ALA A 16 -14.52 -4.22 -13.96
CA ALA A 16 -15.26 -2.98 -14.18
C ALA A 16 -14.51 -2.07 -15.16
N VAL A 17 -15.25 -1.42 -16.05
CA VAL A 17 -14.76 -0.29 -16.86
C VAL A 17 -15.22 0.99 -16.16
N VAL A 18 -14.25 1.79 -15.70
CA VAL A 18 -14.49 3.02 -14.94
C VAL A 18 -14.19 4.22 -15.84
N PRO A 19 -15.08 5.22 -15.94
CA PRO A 19 -14.77 6.48 -16.59
C PRO A 19 -13.51 7.12 -15.99
N ILE A 20 -12.61 7.61 -16.84
CA ILE A 20 -11.27 8.06 -16.39
C ILE A 20 -11.35 9.21 -15.37
N ASP A 21 -12.30 10.13 -15.53
CA ASP A 21 -12.55 11.24 -14.62
C ASP A 21 -13.02 10.78 -13.23
N LEU A 22 -13.74 9.65 -13.17
CA LEU A 22 -14.13 9.02 -11.91
C LEU A 22 -12.95 8.26 -11.28
N TRP A 23 -12.14 7.59 -12.10
CA TRP A 23 -10.94 6.90 -11.64
C TRP A 23 -9.92 7.88 -11.04
N GLU A 24 -9.59 8.96 -11.74
CA GLU A 24 -8.63 9.97 -11.27
C GLU A 24 -9.02 10.58 -9.92
N ARG A 25 -10.32 10.74 -9.65
CA ARG A 25 -10.80 11.25 -8.36
C ARG A 25 -10.68 10.24 -7.21
N PHE A 26 -10.58 8.96 -7.52
CA PHE A 26 -10.60 7.87 -6.55
C PHE A 26 -9.23 7.21 -6.37
N ALA A 27 -8.37 7.22 -7.38
CA ALA A 27 -7.07 6.54 -7.38
C ALA A 27 -6.22 6.95 -6.16
N ASP A 28 -6.08 8.25 -5.90
CA ASP A 28 -5.32 8.75 -4.75
C ASP A 28 -5.90 8.24 -3.41
N ARG A 29 -7.23 8.16 -3.31
CA ARG A 29 -7.90 7.63 -2.11
C ARG A 29 -7.73 6.11 -1.97
N ALA A 30 -7.53 5.40 -3.07
CA ALA A 30 -7.27 3.97 -3.05
C ALA A 30 -5.87 3.69 -2.49
N GLU A 31 -4.86 4.49 -2.86
CA GLU A 31 -3.52 4.43 -2.27
C GLU A 31 -3.58 4.64 -0.75
N ASP A 32 -4.26 5.70 -0.29
CA ASP A 32 -4.42 5.97 1.15
C ASP A 32 -5.04 4.78 1.92
N LEU A 33 -5.99 4.08 1.30
CA LEU A 33 -6.63 2.90 1.89
C LEU A 33 -5.69 1.69 1.92
N GLU A 34 -4.91 1.48 0.87
CA GLU A 34 -3.90 0.43 0.81
C GLU A 34 -2.80 0.65 1.86
N ASP A 35 -2.35 1.89 2.03
CA ASP A 35 -1.38 2.28 3.06
C ASP A 35 -1.91 2.04 4.47
N LYS A 36 -3.18 2.38 4.71
CA LYS A 36 -3.83 2.09 6.00
C LYS A 36 -3.87 0.59 6.28
N LEU A 37 -4.25 -0.23 5.29
CA LEU A 37 -4.26 -1.69 5.43
C LEU A 37 -2.85 -2.27 5.60
N LEU A 38 -1.85 -1.69 4.93
CA LEU A 38 -0.45 -2.07 5.09
C LEU A 38 0.03 -1.77 6.51
N PHE A 39 -0.27 -0.57 7.03
CA PHE A 39 0.05 -0.18 8.40
C PHE A 39 -0.60 -1.11 9.43
N ASP A 40 -1.91 -1.38 9.29
CA ASP A 40 -2.64 -2.25 10.21
C ASP A 40 -2.04 -3.67 10.23
N ARG A 41 -1.68 -4.22 9.07
CA ARG A 41 -0.99 -5.51 8.96
C ARG A 41 0.40 -5.48 9.59
N ALA A 42 1.19 -4.44 9.33
CA ALA A 42 2.52 -4.29 9.92
C ALA A 42 2.45 -4.17 11.44
N ARG A 43 1.44 -3.48 11.98
CA ARG A 43 1.20 -3.40 13.43
C ARG A 43 0.77 -4.73 14.04
N ALA A 44 -0.09 -5.48 13.36
CA ALA A 44 -0.50 -6.80 13.84
C ALA A 44 0.66 -7.81 13.85
N ALA A 45 1.65 -7.65 12.95
CA ALA A 45 2.85 -8.48 12.86
C ALA A 45 4.06 -7.93 13.64
N ASP A 46 3.91 -6.82 14.38
CA ASP A 46 4.98 -6.18 15.14
C ASP A 46 5.50 -7.12 16.23
N ASP A 47 6.74 -7.59 16.11
CA ASP A 47 7.40 -8.50 17.06
C ASP A 47 7.97 -7.77 18.29
N GLY A 48 7.80 -6.45 18.37
CA GLY A 48 8.29 -5.61 19.44
C GLY A 48 9.76 -5.17 19.30
N THR A 49 10.50 -5.68 18.31
CA THR A 49 11.91 -5.32 18.08
C THR A 49 12.02 -3.85 17.66
N ARG A 50 12.95 -3.11 18.28
CA ARG A 50 13.23 -1.70 17.95
C ARG A 50 14.71 -1.52 17.67
N ILE A 51 15.01 -0.81 16.58
CA ILE A 51 16.36 -0.40 16.20
C ILE A 51 16.47 1.11 16.42
N PRO A 52 17.48 1.60 17.15
CA PRO A 52 17.76 3.03 17.24
C PRO A 52 17.87 3.68 15.85
N GLY A 53 17.28 4.86 15.69
CA GLY A 53 17.17 5.51 14.38
C GLY A 53 18.51 5.85 13.75
N ASP A 54 19.49 6.22 14.56
CA ASP A 54 20.89 6.46 14.18
C ASP A 54 21.57 5.20 13.66
N VAL A 55 21.37 4.04 14.32
CA VAL A 55 21.88 2.74 13.86
C VAL A 55 21.27 2.36 12.52
N ARG A 56 19.95 2.51 12.36
CA ARG A 56 19.28 2.21 11.08
C ARG A 56 19.69 3.17 9.97
N ALA A 57 19.90 4.44 10.28
CA ALA A 57 20.41 5.42 9.32
C ALA A 57 21.84 5.08 8.85
N ALA A 58 22.71 4.67 9.79
CA ALA A 58 24.06 4.24 9.47
C ALA A 58 24.04 3.00 8.55
N GLU A 59 23.21 1.99 8.85
CA GLU A 59 23.03 0.80 8.00
C GLU A 59 22.56 1.16 6.58
N LEU A 60 21.53 2.01 6.46
CA LEU A 60 21.01 2.45 5.15
C LEU A 60 22.02 3.29 4.35
N SER A 61 22.93 3.99 5.03
CA SER A 61 24.05 4.70 4.39
C SER A 61 25.22 3.80 3.99
N GLY A 62 25.13 2.48 4.21
CA GLY A 62 26.19 1.52 3.91
C GLY A 62 27.32 1.48 4.96
N ASN A 63 27.13 2.13 6.11
CA ASN A 63 28.07 2.05 7.23
C ASN A 63 27.73 0.83 8.09
N HIS A 64 28.65 -0.14 8.17
CA HIS A 64 28.50 -1.31 9.03
C HIS A 64 29.32 -1.14 10.32
N PRO A 65 28.70 -0.80 11.47
CA PRO A 65 29.43 -0.63 12.73
C PRO A 65 29.94 -1.97 13.33
N VAL A 66 29.61 -3.12 12.73
CA VAL A 66 30.00 -4.46 13.22
C VAL A 66 31.34 -4.94 12.63
N LYS A 67 32.09 -4.09 11.93
CA LYS A 67 33.51 -4.31 11.63
C LYS A 67 34.36 -3.15 12.19
N ALA A 68 34.83 -3.35 13.41
CA ALA A 68 36.16 -2.92 13.83
C ALA A 68 37.00 -4.19 14.02
#